data_AF-A0A5J4VSY8-F1
#
_entry.id   AF-A0A5J4VSY8-F1
#
_cell.length_a   1.000
_cell.length_b   1.000
_cell.length_c   1.000
_cell.angle_alpha   90.00
_cell.angle_beta   90.00
_cell.angle_gamma   90.00
#
_symmetry.space_group_name_H-M   'P 1'
#
loop_
_entity.id
_entity.type
_entity.pdbx_description
1 polymer ?
#
loop_
_entity_poly.entity_id
_entity_poly.type
_entity_poly.pdbx_seq_one_letter_code
_entity_poly.pdbx_strand_id
1 'polypeptide(L)'
;MAEKRQQAMREGNQAKQLYFKNIVNSSYGADGQNNEKYDKIGIYNKQQTYLKQLNKGFTNTRKICDDRYLVSINPDSFSAHKCLQESIFTQDNSKFCTLNYLRRFMQEKAVFDKSR
;
A
#
# COMPACT_ATOMS: atom_id res chain seq x y z
N MET A 1 -13.89 -0.16 -11.57
CA MET A 1 -13.11 -1.33 -12.06
C MET A 1 -13.89 -2.64 -12.01
N ALA A 2 -14.68 -2.89 -10.96
CA ALA A 2 -15.56 -4.07 -10.89
C ALA A 2 -16.57 -4.15 -12.06
N GLU A 3 -17.19 -3.04 -12.44
CA GLU A 3 -18.12 -2.97 -13.58
C GLU A 3 -17.45 -3.31 -14.91
N LYS A 4 -16.22 -2.80 -15.12
CA LYS A 4 -15.41 -3.11 -16.31
C LYS A 4 -15.04 -4.61 -16.38
N ARG A 5 -14.81 -5.25 -15.22
CA ARG A 5 -14.63 -6.71 -15.14
C ARG A 5 -15.91 -7.47 -15.50
N GLN A 6 -17.06 -7.05 -14.98
CA GLN A 6 -18.35 -7.67 -15.32
C GLN A 6 -18.66 -7.55 -16.82
N GLN A 7 -18.33 -6.40 -17.42
CA GLN A 7 -18.47 -6.20 -18.85
C GLN A 7 -17.54 -7.13 -19.66
N ALA A 8 -16.26 -7.26 -19.26
CA ALA A 8 -15.35 -8.20 -19.89
C ALA A 8 -15.80 -9.68 -19.78
N MET A 9 -16.48 -10.04 -18.68
CA MET A 9 -17.10 -11.37 -18.53
C MET A 9 -18.28 -11.56 -19.49
N ARG A 10 -19.13 -10.55 -19.67
CA ARG A 10 -20.23 -10.57 -20.65
C ARG A 10 -19.71 -10.66 -22.09
N GLU A 11 -18.58 -10.03 -22.37
CA GLU A 11 -17.90 -10.06 -23.68
C GLU A 11 -17.11 -11.36 -23.94
N GLY A 12 -17.03 -12.29 -22.96
CA GLY A 12 -16.24 -13.52 -23.09
C GLY A 12 -14.72 -13.31 -23.18
N ASN A 13 -14.22 -12.11 -22.89
CA ASN A 13 -12.81 -11.77 -23.02
C ASN A 13 -12.04 -12.12 -21.75
N GLN A 14 -11.49 -13.34 -21.73
CA GLN A 14 -10.79 -13.91 -20.58
C GLN A 14 -9.54 -13.09 -20.17
N ALA A 15 -8.80 -12.54 -21.14
CA ALA A 15 -7.62 -11.71 -20.87
C ALA A 15 -7.99 -10.40 -20.16
N LYS A 16 -9.02 -9.68 -20.63
CA LYS A 16 -9.54 -8.47 -19.98
C LYS A 16 -10.10 -8.78 -18.58
N GLN A 17 -10.80 -9.90 -18.42
CA GLN A 17 -11.30 -10.33 -17.11
C GLN A 17 -10.16 -10.55 -16.10
N LEU A 18 -9.10 -11.24 -16.51
CA LEU A 18 -7.91 -11.49 -15.68
C LEU A 18 -7.17 -10.18 -15.35
N TYR A 19 -7.03 -9.28 -16.33
CA TYR A 19 -6.42 -7.96 -16.14
C TYR A 19 -7.17 -7.14 -15.08
N PHE A 20 -8.50 -7.00 -15.21
CA PHE A 20 -9.28 -6.26 -14.23
C PHE A 20 -9.36 -6.95 -12.86
N LYS A 21 -9.31 -8.29 -12.81
CA LYS A 21 -9.16 -9.03 -11.54
C LYS A 21 -7.86 -8.65 -10.85
N ASN A 22 -6.74 -8.65 -11.56
CA ASN A 22 -5.44 -8.29 -10.99
C ASN A 22 -5.44 -6.86 -10.45
N ILE A 23 -5.99 -5.90 -11.19
CA ILE A 23 -6.09 -4.49 -10.73
C ILE A 23 -6.86 -4.38 -9.41
N VAL A 24 -8.01 -5.05 -9.31
CA VAL A 24 -8.85 -5.00 -8.11
C VAL A 24 -8.19 -5.71 -6.93
N ASN A 25 -7.42 -6.77 -7.18
CA ASN A 25 -6.69 -7.47 -6.13
C ASN A 25 -5.42 -6.72 -5.70
N SER A 26 -4.75 -6.03 -6.63
CA SER A 26 -3.52 -5.29 -6.34
C SER A 26 -3.76 -4.00 -5.56
N SER A 27 -4.95 -3.39 -5.66
CA SER A 27 -5.24 -2.14 -4.94
C SER A 27 -5.20 -2.31 -3.42
N TYR A 28 -5.65 -3.45 -2.89
CA TYR A 28 -5.56 -3.72 -1.45
C TYR A 28 -4.12 -3.90 -0.97
N GLY A 29 -3.28 -4.58 -1.77
CA GLY A 29 -1.86 -4.75 -1.47
C GLY A 29 -1.09 -3.44 -1.48
N ALA A 30 -1.47 -2.50 -2.37
CA ALA A 30 -0.83 -1.20 -2.49
C ALA A 30 -1.06 -0.32 -1.24
N ASP A 31 -2.28 -0.28 -0.69
CA ASP A 31 -2.59 0.51 0.51
C ASP A 31 -1.85 -0.01 1.77
N GLY A 32 -1.57 -1.31 1.82
CA GLY A 32 -0.83 -1.94 2.92
C GLY A 32 0.69 -1.92 2.77
N GLN A 33 1.23 -1.47 1.63
CA GLN A 33 2.66 -1.45 1.37
C GLN A 33 3.34 -0.24 2.01
N ASN A 34 4.34 -0.49 2.85
CA ASN A 34 5.22 0.58 3.31
C ASN A 34 6.23 0.94 2.20
N ASN A 35 5.90 1.99 1.44
CA ASN A 35 6.74 2.53 0.37
C ASN A 35 7.76 3.57 0.86
N GLU A 36 7.92 3.77 2.18
CA GLU A 36 8.98 4.63 2.69
C GLU A 36 10.35 4.05 2.28
N LYS A 37 11.14 4.86 1.56
CA LYS A 37 12.54 4.50 1.26
C LYS A 37 13.33 4.59 2.56
N TYR A 38 13.76 3.44 3.08
CA TYR A 38 14.38 3.32 4.40
C TYR A 38 15.77 3.95 4.49
N ASP A 39 16.45 4.16 3.36
CA ASP A 39 17.79 4.75 3.34
C ASP A 39 17.74 6.22 3.79
N LYS A 40 18.26 6.47 5.00
CA LYS A 40 18.47 7.82 5.51
C LYS A 40 19.81 8.32 4.99
N ILE A 41 19.75 9.22 4.02
CA ILE A 41 20.93 9.89 3.47
C ILE A 41 21.05 11.27 4.11
N GLY A 42 22.19 11.53 4.75
CA GLY A 42 22.51 12.83 5.36
C GLY A 42 23.87 13.36 4.93
N ILE A 43 24.05 14.68 5.01
CA ILE A 43 25.34 15.33 4.75
C ILE A 43 26.03 15.63 6.08
N TYR A 44 27.26 15.14 6.24
CA TYR A 44 28.03 15.24 7.47
C TYR A 44 29.43 15.79 7.21
N ASN A 45 30.05 16.35 8.24
CA ASN A 45 31.46 16.74 8.17
C ASN A 45 32.38 15.51 8.32
N LYS A 46 33.70 15.68 8.13
CA LYS A 46 34.66 14.57 8.17
C LYS A 46 34.59 13.78 9.49
N GLN A 47 34.57 14.47 10.62
CA GLN A 47 34.55 13.84 11.94
C GLN A 47 33.22 13.09 12.21
N GLN A 48 32.08 13.71 11.91
CA GLN A 48 30.76 13.09 12.05
C GLN A 48 30.62 11.90 11.12
N THR A 49 31.19 11.96 9.91
CA THR A 49 31.20 10.86 8.96
C THR A 49 31.89 9.63 9.55
N TYR A 50 33.06 9.79 10.17
CA TYR A 50 33.75 8.68 10.85
C TYR A 50 32.88 8.08 11.97
N LEU A 51 32.22 8.91 12.78
CA LEU A 51 31.31 8.42 13.83
C LEU A 51 30.12 7.65 13.24
N LYS A 52 29.57 8.12 12.12
CA LYS A 52 28.44 7.48 11.44
C LYS A 52 28.84 6.18 10.74
N GLN A 53 30.08 6.04 10.27
CA GLN A 53 30.63 4.81 9.69
C GLN A 53 30.73 3.66 10.71
N LEU A 54 30.89 3.99 12.00
CA LEU A 54 30.90 3.01 13.08
C LEU A 54 29.49 2.53 13.48
N ASN A 55 28.44 3.14 12.94
CA ASN A 55 27.08 2.75 13.24
C ASN A 55 26.72 1.44 12.52
N LYS A 56 26.01 0.52 13.20
CA LYS A 56 25.65 -0.80 12.68
C LYS A 56 24.82 -0.73 11.38
N GLY A 57 24.01 0.31 11.23
CA GLY A 57 23.20 0.56 10.04
C GLY A 57 23.94 1.26 8.89
N PHE A 58 25.25 1.49 8.99
CA PHE A 58 26.01 2.18 7.94
C PHE A 58 25.98 1.39 6.63
N THR A 59 25.69 2.09 5.52
CA THR A 59 25.62 1.47 4.19
C THR A 59 26.71 2.00 3.27
N ASN A 60 26.82 3.33 3.13
CA ASN A 60 27.75 3.92 2.18
C ASN A 60 28.13 5.35 2.54
N THR A 61 29.30 5.80 2.10
CA THR A 61 29.77 7.19 2.18
C THR A 61 30.20 7.68 0.80
N ARG A 62 29.80 8.90 0.43
CA ARG A 62 30.25 9.58 -0.80
C ARG A 62 30.74 10.99 -0.48
N LYS A 63 31.98 11.32 -0.83
CA LYS A 63 32.50 12.69 -0.70
C LYS A 63 31.81 13.60 -1.72
N ILE A 64 31.32 14.76 -1.27
CA ILE A 64 30.80 15.81 -2.17
C ILE A 64 31.86 16.88 -2.36
N CYS A 65 32.40 17.42 -1.27
CA CYS A 65 33.43 18.45 -1.28
C CYS A 65 34.34 18.30 -0.05
N ASP A 66 35.26 19.24 0.15
CA ASP A 66 36.13 19.23 1.32
C ASP A 66 35.33 19.42 2.61
N ASP A 67 35.56 18.52 3.55
CA ASP A 67 34.83 18.41 4.82
C ASP A 67 33.30 18.20 4.70
N ARG A 68 32.77 17.72 3.57
CA ARG A 68 31.36 17.30 3.45
C ARG A 68 31.19 15.98 2.71
N TYR A 69 30.48 15.07 3.35
CA TYR A 69 30.23 13.71 2.87
C TYR A 69 28.75 13.37 2.98
N LEU A 70 28.21 12.72 1.96
CA LEU A 70 26.94 12.01 2.06
C LEU A 70 27.19 10.69 2.76
N VAL A 71 26.39 10.38 3.77
CA VAL A 71 26.40 9.09 4.46
C VAL A 71 24.99 8.52 4.36
N SER A 72 24.89 7.31 3.83
CA SER A 72 23.66 6.52 3.83
C SER A 72 23.66 5.56 5.01
N ILE A 73 22.59 5.60 5.80
CA ILE A 73 22.38 4.72 6.94
C ILE A 73 21.01 4.07 6.79
N ASN A 74 20.99 2.74 6.86
CA ASN A 74 19.79 1.95 6.95
C ASN A 74 19.36 1.86 8.44
N PRO A 75 18.18 2.37 8.81
CA PRO A 75 17.69 2.31 10.19
C PRO A 75 17.29 0.88 10.58
N ASP A 76 17.56 0.49 11.83
CA ASP A 76 17.19 -0.83 12.38
C ASP A 76 15.67 -1.01 12.53
N SER A 77 14.90 0.08 12.56
CA SER A 77 13.44 0.06 12.67
C SER A 77 12.79 1.08 11.74
N PHE A 78 11.62 0.72 11.24
CA PHE A 78 10.79 1.57 10.40
C PHE A 78 9.38 1.69 10.95
N SER A 79 8.75 2.84 10.69
CA SER A 79 7.35 3.08 11.07
C SER A 79 6.45 2.59 9.94
N ALA A 80 5.54 1.66 10.25
CA ALA A 80 4.50 1.21 9.34
C ALA A 80 3.12 1.76 9.73
N HIS A 81 3.06 2.78 10.61
CA HIS A 81 1.79 3.23 11.18
C HIS A 81 0.78 3.70 10.12
N LYS A 82 1.25 4.42 9.10
CA LYS A 82 0.38 4.94 8.03
C LYS A 82 -0.17 3.84 7.13
N CYS A 83 0.68 2.95 6.62
CA CYS A 83 0.21 1.85 5.76
C CYS A 83 -0.70 0.86 6.52
N LEU A 84 -0.45 0.65 7.82
CA LEU A 84 -1.36 -0.12 8.67
C LEU A 84 -2.71 0.59 8.83
N GLN A 85 -2.72 1.90 9.09
CA GLN A 85 -3.94 2.69 9.21
C GLN A 85 -4.75 2.69 7.90
N GLU A 86 -4.11 2.88 6.76
CA GLU A 86 -4.75 2.86 5.43
C GLU A 86 -5.33 1.47 5.12
N SER A 87 -4.58 0.40 5.38
CA SER A 87 -5.06 -0.97 5.17
C SER A 87 -6.28 -1.31 6.04
N ILE A 88 -6.28 -0.92 7.31
CA ILE A 88 -7.43 -1.11 8.22
C ILE A 88 -8.63 -0.30 7.73
N PHE A 89 -8.42 0.96 7.34
CA PHE A 89 -9.48 1.82 6.83
C PHE A 89 -10.14 1.24 5.56
N THR A 90 -9.34 0.82 4.57
CA THR A 90 -9.84 0.17 3.35
C THR A 90 -10.58 -1.12 3.69
N GLN A 91 -10.08 -1.91 4.63
CA GLN A 91 -10.75 -3.13 5.09
C GLN A 91 -12.13 -2.83 5.71
N ASP A 92 -12.23 -1.86 6.61
CA ASP A 92 -13.50 -1.53 7.28
C ASP A 92 -14.53 -0.92 6.32
N ASN A 93 -14.08 -0.12 5.35
CA ASN A 93 -14.94 0.36 4.27
C ASN A 93 -15.54 -0.81 3.47
N SER A 94 -14.73 -1.81 3.13
CA SER A 94 -15.21 -3.00 2.41
C SER A 94 -16.26 -3.80 3.20
N LYS A 95 -16.08 -3.93 4.53
CA LYS A 95 -17.05 -4.58 5.43
C LYS A 95 -18.37 -3.81 5.43
N PHE A 96 -18.32 -2.48 5.56
CA PHE A 96 -19.50 -1.63 5.54
C PHE A 96 -20.27 -1.72 4.22
N CYS A 97 -19.59 -1.66 3.08
CA CYS A 97 -20.21 -1.83 1.77
C CYS A 97 -20.89 -3.19 1.63
N THR A 98 -20.22 -4.26 2.06
CA THR A 98 -20.76 -5.63 2.01
C THR A 98 -22.01 -5.77 2.87
N LEU A 99 -21.98 -5.24 4.10
CA LEU A 99 -23.13 -5.28 5.01
C LEU A 99 -24.33 -4.52 4.45
N ASN A 100 -24.11 -3.35 3.85
CA ASN A 100 -25.17 -2.57 3.20
C ASN A 100 -25.77 -3.29 1.99
N TYR A 101 -24.93 -3.94 1.17
CA TYR A 101 -25.39 -4.73 0.04
C TYR A 101 -26.29 -5.88 0.51
N LEU A 102 -25.83 -6.68 1.49
CA LEU A 102 -26.60 -7.80 2.04
C LEU A 102 -27.92 -7.32 2.65
N ARG A 103 -27.90 -6.21 3.38
CA ARG A 103 -29.11 -5.60 3.94
C ARG A 103 -30.12 -5.23 2.86
N ARG A 104 -29.68 -4.55 1.79
CA ARG A 104 -30.56 -4.18 0.66
C ARG A 104 -31.12 -5.42 -0.03
N PHE A 105 -30.29 -6.42 -0.29
CA PHE A 105 -30.72 -7.67 -0.91
C PHE A 105 -31.80 -8.39 -0.09
N MET A 106 -31.62 -8.49 1.23
CA MET A 106 -32.62 -9.10 2.11
C MET A 106 -33.92 -8.29 2.16
N GLN A 107 -33.84 -6.95 2.14
CA GLN A 107 -35.02 -6.08 2.10
C GLN A 107 -35.80 -6.23 0.80
N GLU A 108 -35.13 -6.25 -0.35
CA GLU A 108 -35.77 -6.49 -1.65
C GLU A 108 -36.46 -7.85 -1.69
N LYS A 109 -35.82 -8.90 -1.15
CA LYS A 109 -36.42 -10.24 -1.05
C LYS A 109 -37.63 -10.28 -0.09
N ALA A 110 -37.55 -9.61 1.06
CA ALA A 110 -38.65 -9.54 2.01
C ALA A 110 -39.86 -8.75 1.47
N VAL A 111 -39.62 -7.73 0.63
CA VAL A 111 -40.69 -7.00 -0.09
C VAL A 111 -41.31 -7.87 -1.19
N PHE A 112 -40.50 -8.66 -1.88
CA PHE A 112 -40.97 -9.60 -2.91
C PHE A 112 -41.86 -10.72 -2.30
N ASP A 113 -41.53 -11.20 -1.11
CA ASP A 113 -42.31 -12.24 -0.43
C ASP A 113 -43.65 -11.72 0.13
N LYS A 114 -43.74 -10.42 0.44
CA LYS A 114 -44.97 -9.75 0.89
C LYS A 114 -45.91 -9.30 -0.24
N SER A 115 -45.47 -9.40 -1.50
CA SER A 115 -46.24 -9.00 -2.69
C SER A 115 -46.81 -10.19 -3.48
N ARG A 116 -46.70 -11.40 -2.92
CA ARG A 116 -47.45 -12.61 -3.29
C ARG A 116 -48.55 -12.87 -2.28
#